data_AF-A0A4Q6AF51-F1
#
_entry.id   AF-A0A4Q6AF51-F1
#
_cell.length_a   1.000
_cell.length_b   1.000
_cell.length_c   1.000
_cell.angle_alpha   90.00
_cell.angle_beta   90.00
_cell.angle_gamma   90.00
#
_symmetry.space_group_name_H-M   'P 1'
#
loop_
_entity.id
_entity.type
_entity.pdbx_description
1 polymer ?
#
loop_
_entity_poly.entity_id
_entity_poly.type
_entity_poly.pdbx_seq_one_letter_code
_entity_poly.pdbx_strand_id
1 'polypeptide(L)'
;QRLDVALAPETTKALKQLGAKAGCSFVTTLLAAFELFIHKLSAQEKIVIGLPAAGQSATGHYGLVGHCVNLLPLRSEVDAEQSFLDFLKKQKSVVLDAYDHQLFTFGSLLQKLAIRRDPSRVPLVPVVFNIDMGMDNKVNFYGLTHEKISNPRAFEAFEIFLNINGKADALTFEWSYNTQLFQASTIQRWMGEFEYLLQSIISQSTAPIKQLSLTNIRKLLAAYDKLNATEQPYPKDTPLHQLISQQASRFPGQAVVTYKNEKLTYQELEEAANQLARLLQEAGVRPGDTVGLLLDRSPKLVALLLAVMKTGAAYLPIDPTYPGDRINYMLQDARVKTVVVSHTYQTKFDLQARILVAEDAWTNRTAFAKENIPLSVSSDQCVYLLYTSGSTGKPKGVPVRHYNLVNFLSSMQSSLGLAETDTLLAVTTIS
;
A
#
# COMPACT_ATOMS: atom_id res chain seq x y z
N GLN A 1 -23.17 8.17 13.05
CA GLN A 1 -23.37 9.60 12.67
C GLN A 1 -24.02 9.67 11.30
N ARG A 2 -24.59 10.82 10.90
CA ARG A 2 -25.17 11.04 9.58
C ARG A 2 -24.57 12.27 8.89
N LEU A 3 -24.37 12.19 7.58
CA LEU A 3 -24.01 13.33 6.72
C LEU A 3 -24.95 13.36 5.52
N ASP A 4 -25.40 14.55 5.14
CA ASP A 4 -26.42 14.74 4.12
C ASP A 4 -25.83 15.54 2.94
N VAL A 5 -26.19 15.17 1.71
CA VAL A 5 -25.85 15.93 0.50
C VAL A 5 -27.02 15.98 -0.47
N ALA A 6 -27.28 17.16 -1.01
CA ALA A 6 -28.33 17.35 -2.01
C ALA A 6 -27.80 16.99 -3.39
N LEU A 7 -28.52 16.14 -4.10
CA LEU A 7 -28.20 15.79 -5.48
C LEU A 7 -28.73 16.88 -6.42
N ALA A 8 -27.90 17.34 -7.35
CA ALA A 8 -28.30 18.33 -8.35
C ALA A 8 -29.54 17.86 -9.15
N PRO A 9 -30.54 18.73 -9.39
CA PRO A 9 -31.75 18.38 -10.14
C PRO A 9 -31.45 17.83 -11.55
N GLU A 10 -30.43 18.35 -12.21
CA GLU A 10 -29.99 17.93 -13.55
C GLU A 10 -29.48 16.49 -13.53
N THR A 11 -28.67 16.13 -12.52
CA THR A 11 -28.18 14.77 -12.30
C THR A 11 -29.35 13.81 -12.07
N THR A 12 -30.32 14.21 -11.24
CA THR A 12 -31.54 13.42 -10.98
C THR A 12 -32.31 13.15 -12.27
N LYS A 13 -32.54 14.19 -13.09
CA LYS A 13 -33.25 14.07 -14.37
C LYS A 13 -32.51 13.16 -15.34
N ALA A 14 -31.19 13.31 -15.45
CA ALA A 14 -30.36 12.49 -16.33
C ALA A 14 -30.37 11.01 -15.92
N LEU A 15 -30.28 10.70 -14.62
CA LEU A 15 -30.38 9.33 -14.11
C LEU A 15 -31.75 8.70 -14.37
N LYS A 16 -32.84 9.45 -14.20
CA LYS A 16 -34.19 9.00 -14.57
C LYS A 16 -34.29 8.64 -16.06
N GLN A 17 -33.74 9.49 -16.92
CA GLN A 17 -33.72 9.24 -18.37
C GLN A 17 -32.85 8.02 -18.71
N LEU A 18 -31.70 7.86 -18.06
CA LEU A 18 -30.82 6.70 -18.24
C LEU A 18 -31.54 5.39 -17.86
N GLY A 19 -32.17 5.37 -16.69
CA GLY A 19 -32.97 4.24 -16.23
C GLY A 19 -34.10 3.90 -17.20
N ALA A 20 -34.85 4.91 -17.66
CA ALA A 20 -35.93 4.74 -18.63
C ALA A 20 -35.43 4.14 -19.96
N LYS A 21 -34.27 4.59 -20.47
CA LYS A 21 -33.64 4.01 -21.68
C LYS A 21 -33.28 2.53 -21.52
N ALA A 22 -32.89 2.13 -20.31
CA ALA A 22 -32.62 0.73 -19.97
C ALA A 22 -33.89 -0.06 -19.59
N GLY A 23 -35.07 0.55 -19.63
CA GLY A 23 -36.33 -0.06 -19.17
C GLY A 23 -36.33 -0.37 -17.67
N CYS A 24 -35.57 0.37 -16.87
CA CYS A 24 -35.35 0.17 -15.45
C CYS A 24 -35.99 1.29 -14.62
N SER A 25 -36.39 0.98 -13.38
CA SER A 25 -36.89 1.99 -12.46
C SER A 25 -35.77 2.93 -12.01
N PHE A 26 -36.14 4.13 -11.56
CA PHE A 26 -35.17 5.08 -10.98
C PHE A 26 -34.48 4.50 -9.74
N VAL A 27 -35.22 3.75 -8.91
CA VAL A 27 -34.69 3.05 -7.73
C VAL A 27 -33.62 2.05 -8.11
N THR A 28 -33.90 1.18 -9.09
CA THR A 28 -32.95 0.18 -9.61
C THR A 28 -31.71 0.85 -10.18
N THR A 29 -31.87 2.01 -10.83
CA THR A 29 -30.76 2.76 -11.43
C THR A 29 -29.80 3.30 -10.37
N LEU A 30 -30.34 3.91 -9.30
CA LEU A 30 -29.53 4.41 -8.19
C LEU A 30 -28.90 3.28 -7.36
N LEU A 31 -29.64 2.20 -7.13
CA LEU A 31 -29.12 1.01 -6.47
C LEU A 31 -27.92 0.43 -7.25
N ALA A 32 -28.06 0.24 -8.57
CA ALA A 32 -26.97 -0.25 -9.42
C ALA A 32 -25.76 0.69 -9.41
N ALA A 33 -25.99 2.01 -9.41
CA ALA A 33 -24.90 2.97 -9.28
C ALA A 33 -24.19 2.84 -7.92
N PHE A 34 -24.94 2.64 -6.83
CA PHE A 34 -24.39 2.46 -5.49
C PHE A 34 -23.65 1.11 -5.35
N GLU A 35 -24.18 0.03 -5.93
CA GLU A 35 -23.51 -1.26 -6.05
C GLU A 35 -22.17 -1.13 -6.79
N LEU A 36 -22.17 -0.44 -7.92
CA LEU A 36 -20.94 -0.13 -8.64
C LEU A 36 -19.96 0.70 -7.78
N PHE A 37 -20.46 1.66 -7.01
CA PHE A 37 -19.64 2.43 -6.08
C PHE A 37 -18.97 1.55 -5.03
N ILE A 38 -19.72 0.65 -4.38
CA ILE A 38 -19.18 -0.30 -3.40
C ILE A 38 -18.18 -1.27 -4.04
N HIS A 39 -18.45 -1.76 -5.26
CA HIS A 39 -17.49 -2.55 -6.04
C HIS A 39 -16.17 -1.79 -6.23
N LYS A 40 -16.22 -0.52 -6.65
CA LYS A 40 -15.02 0.30 -6.87
C LYS A 40 -14.25 0.60 -5.59
N LEU A 41 -14.93 0.76 -4.45
CA LEU A 41 -14.28 0.97 -3.15
C LEU A 41 -13.61 -0.29 -2.60
N SER A 42 -14.24 -1.45 -2.79
CA SER A 42 -13.83 -2.72 -2.17
C SER A 42 -12.99 -3.62 -3.08
N ALA A 43 -12.96 -3.32 -4.38
CA ALA A 43 -12.43 -4.19 -5.44
C ALA A 43 -13.06 -5.60 -5.45
N GLN A 44 -14.26 -5.76 -4.87
CA GLN A 44 -14.99 -7.03 -4.86
C GLN A 44 -15.95 -7.11 -6.04
N GLU A 45 -15.91 -8.21 -6.77
CA GLU A 45 -16.85 -8.47 -7.89
C GLU A 45 -18.25 -8.82 -7.38
N LYS A 46 -18.34 -9.56 -6.27
CA LYS A 46 -19.60 -10.03 -5.68
C LYS A 46 -19.90 -9.26 -4.42
N ILE A 47 -21.00 -8.53 -4.41
CA ILE A 47 -21.42 -7.69 -3.28
C ILE A 47 -22.85 -8.03 -2.88
N VAL A 48 -23.15 -7.78 -1.60
CA VAL A 48 -24.50 -7.94 -1.06
C VAL A 48 -24.92 -6.62 -0.43
N ILE A 49 -26.03 -6.05 -0.93
CA ILE A 49 -26.63 -4.83 -0.39
C ILE A 49 -28.03 -5.12 0.11
N GLY A 50 -28.35 -4.65 1.31
CA GLY A 50 -29.71 -4.74 1.84
C GLY A 50 -30.61 -3.70 1.19
N LEU A 51 -31.78 -4.13 0.70
CA LEU A 51 -32.85 -3.27 0.21
C LEU A 51 -34.10 -3.47 1.10
N PRO A 52 -34.51 -2.48 1.89
CA PRO A 52 -35.76 -2.53 2.63
C PRO A 52 -36.98 -2.59 1.69
N ALA A 53 -37.92 -3.48 1.96
CA ALA A 53 -39.16 -3.65 1.21
C ALA A 53 -40.38 -3.58 2.15
N ALA A 54 -41.44 -2.92 1.69
CA ALA A 54 -42.69 -2.80 2.43
C ALA A 54 -43.51 -4.11 2.35
N GLY A 55 -43.66 -4.83 3.46
CA GLY A 55 -44.46 -6.06 3.52
C GLY A 55 -45.98 -5.83 3.44
N GLN A 56 -46.45 -4.60 3.71
CA GLN A 56 -47.86 -4.24 3.58
C GLN A 56 -48.33 -4.33 2.12
N SER A 57 -47.54 -3.86 1.15
CA SER A 57 -47.88 -3.95 -0.27
C SER A 57 -47.89 -5.39 -0.76
N ALA A 58 -46.97 -6.23 -0.26
CA ALA A 58 -46.89 -7.64 -0.60
C ALA A 58 -48.12 -8.45 -0.15
N THR A 59 -48.80 -8.00 0.91
CA THR A 59 -49.94 -8.70 1.50
C THR A 59 -51.28 -7.99 1.29
N GLY A 60 -51.30 -6.82 0.66
CA GLY A 60 -52.50 -6.00 0.44
C GLY A 60 -53.03 -5.27 1.68
N HIS A 61 -52.31 -5.29 2.81
CA HIS A 61 -52.74 -4.70 4.08
C HIS A 61 -52.18 -3.28 4.28
N TYR A 62 -52.50 -2.35 3.39
CA TYR A 62 -51.96 -0.98 3.42
C TYR A 62 -52.32 -0.17 4.68
N GLY A 63 -53.43 -0.51 5.35
CA GLY A 63 -53.87 0.14 6.60
C GLY A 63 -53.25 -0.44 7.88
N LEU A 64 -52.44 -1.50 7.79
CA LEU A 64 -51.88 -2.17 8.97
C LEU A 64 -50.81 -1.30 9.63
N VAL A 65 -50.99 -0.94 10.89
CA VAL A 65 -49.96 -0.24 11.68
C VAL A 65 -49.08 -1.27 12.39
N GLY A 66 -47.80 -1.34 12.03
CA GLY A 66 -46.83 -2.25 12.64
C GLY A 66 -45.49 -2.28 11.92
N HIS A 67 -44.51 -3.02 12.46
CA HIS A 67 -43.22 -3.23 11.80
C HIS A 67 -43.36 -4.23 10.66
N CYS A 68 -43.65 -3.71 9.46
CA CYS A 68 -43.92 -4.51 8.27
C CYS A 68 -42.77 -4.47 7.25
N VAL A 69 -41.61 -3.93 7.60
CA VAL A 69 -40.46 -3.83 6.69
C VAL A 69 -39.70 -5.15 6.69
N ASN A 70 -39.55 -5.77 5.52
CA ASN A 70 -38.61 -6.88 5.33
C ASN A 70 -37.30 -6.34 4.72
N LEU A 71 -36.17 -6.99 4.98
CA LEU A 71 -34.87 -6.63 4.41
C LEU A 71 -34.47 -7.65 3.35
N LEU A 72 -34.38 -7.23 2.10
CA LEU A 72 -34.00 -8.09 0.98
C LEU A 72 -32.48 -7.99 0.75
N PRO A 73 -31.69 -9.05 0.99
CA PRO A 73 -30.27 -9.04 0.65
C PRO A 73 -30.13 -9.29 -0.86
N LEU A 74 -29.72 -8.26 -1.59
CA LEU A 74 -29.50 -8.33 -3.03
C LEU A 74 -28.05 -8.65 -3.30
N ARG A 75 -27.80 -9.80 -3.92
CA ARG A 75 -26.48 -10.18 -4.41
C ARG A 75 -26.32 -9.69 -5.84
N SER A 76 -25.33 -8.85 -6.08
CA SER A 76 -24.93 -8.43 -7.43
C SER A 76 -23.51 -8.88 -7.75
N GLU A 77 -23.24 -9.02 -9.04
CA GLU A 77 -21.94 -9.39 -9.59
C GLU A 77 -21.55 -8.38 -10.65
N VAL A 78 -20.51 -7.61 -10.35
CA VAL A 78 -20.00 -6.53 -11.20
C VAL A 78 -18.82 -7.05 -12.01
N ASP A 79 -19.07 -7.29 -13.30
CA ASP A 79 -18.03 -7.50 -14.30
C ASP A 79 -17.46 -6.15 -14.75
N ALA A 80 -16.15 -5.96 -14.64
CA ALA A 80 -15.49 -4.70 -14.97
C ALA A 80 -15.41 -4.43 -16.49
N GLU A 81 -15.57 -5.47 -17.33
CA GLU A 81 -15.52 -5.36 -18.79
C GLU A 81 -16.87 -4.98 -19.41
N GLN A 82 -17.98 -5.25 -18.73
CA GLN A 82 -19.32 -4.91 -19.23
C GLN A 82 -19.63 -3.41 -19.10
N SER A 83 -20.62 -2.92 -19.85
CA SER A 83 -21.09 -1.54 -19.72
C SER A 83 -22.00 -1.34 -18.50
N PHE A 84 -22.14 -0.11 -18.02
CA PHE A 84 -23.11 0.18 -16.95
C PHE A 84 -24.55 -0.15 -17.37
N LEU A 85 -24.91 0.09 -18.64
CA LEU A 85 -26.24 -0.25 -19.14
C LEU A 85 -26.54 -1.75 -19.09
N ASP A 86 -25.56 -2.58 -19.41
CA ASP A 86 -25.72 -4.03 -19.38
C ASP A 86 -25.79 -4.55 -17.93
N PHE A 87 -24.97 -3.97 -17.05
CA PHE A 87 -25.07 -4.22 -15.61
C PHE A 87 -26.44 -3.85 -15.05
N LEU A 88 -26.96 -2.66 -15.39
CA LEU A 88 -28.26 -2.18 -14.94
C LEU A 88 -29.42 -3.09 -15.40
N LYS A 89 -29.37 -3.61 -16.63
CA LYS A 89 -30.36 -4.58 -17.13
C LYS A 89 -30.33 -5.89 -16.35
N LYS A 90 -29.13 -6.41 -16.03
CA LYS A 90 -28.99 -7.60 -15.17
C LYS A 90 -29.55 -7.33 -13.78
N GLN A 91 -29.23 -6.16 -13.22
CA GLN A 91 -29.67 -5.78 -11.88
C GLN A 91 -31.18 -5.62 -11.77
N LYS A 92 -31.85 -5.15 -12.84
CA LYS A 92 -33.32 -5.15 -12.90
C LYS A 92 -33.90 -6.55 -12.66
N SER A 93 -33.37 -7.58 -13.31
CA SER A 93 -33.86 -8.95 -13.13
C SER A 93 -33.64 -9.43 -11.68
N VAL A 94 -32.48 -9.14 -11.08
CA VAL A 94 -32.18 -9.48 -9.68
C VAL A 94 -33.16 -8.82 -8.71
N VAL A 95 -33.44 -7.52 -8.90
CA VAL A 95 -34.36 -6.77 -8.04
C VAL A 95 -35.79 -7.30 -8.18
N LEU A 96 -36.26 -7.58 -9.40
CA LEU A 96 -37.60 -8.13 -9.62
C LEU A 96 -37.76 -9.52 -9.00
N ASP A 97 -36.78 -10.41 -9.18
CA ASP A 97 -36.79 -11.74 -8.57
C ASP A 97 -36.81 -11.67 -7.04
N ALA A 98 -36.08 -10.73 -6.44
CA ALA A 98 -36.12 -10.50 -5.00
C ALA A 98 -37.50 -10.00 -4.52
N TYR A 99 -38.19 -9.18 -5.31
CA TYR A 99 -39.55 -8.72 -4.99
C TYR A 99 -40.59 -9.84 -5.14
N ASP A 100 -40.44 -10.74 -6.11
CA ASP A 100 -41.30 -11.92 -6.25
C ASP A 100 -41.24 -12.83 -5.02
N HIS A 101 -40.11 -12.80 -4.29
CA HIS A 101 -39.87 -13.58 -3.07
C HIS A 101 -39.90 -12.74 -1.78
N GLN A 102 -40.40 -11.50 -1.82
CA GLN A 102 -40.29 -10.54 -0.71
C GLN A 102 -41.00 -10.97 0.60
N LEU A 103 -41.88 -11.98 0.56
CA LEU A 103 -42.52 -12.55 1.75
C LEU A 103 -41.59 -13.47 2.55
N PHE A 104 -40.49 -13.93 1.95
CA PHE A 104 -39.49 -14.74 2.65
C PHE A 104 -38.64 -13.82 3.55
N THR A 105 -38.80 -13.96 4.87
CA THR A 105 -38.19 -13.02 5.82
C THR A 105 -36.67 -13.15 5.86
N PHE A 106 -35.99 -12.04 6.13
CA PHE A 106 -34.54 -12.02 6.34
C PHE A 106 -34.09 -13.02 7.44
N GLY A 107 -34.85 -13.12 8.53
CA GLY A 107 -34.58 -14.06 9.62
C GLY A 107 -34.65 -15.53 9.16
N SER A 108 -35.68 -15.89 8.40
CA SER A 108 -35.81 -17.23 7.80
C SER A 108 -34.67 -17.55 6.83
N LEU A 109 -34.24 -16.56 6.05
CA LEU A 109 -33.08 -16.71 5.16
C LEU A 109 -31.79 -16.97 5.92
N LEU A 110 -31.50 -16.19 6.98
CA LEU A 110 -30.32 -16.41 7.80
C LEU A 110 -30.30 -17.79 8.45
N GLN A 111 -31.45 -18.29 8.90
CA GLN A 111 -31.56 -19.66 9.42
C GLN A 111 -31.25 -20.71 8.35
N LYS A 112 -31.76 -20.54 7.12
CA LYS A 112 -31.54 -21.48 6.01
C LYS A 112 -30.09 -21.48 5.51
N LEU A 113 -29.44 -20.33 5.49
CA LEU A 113 -28.04 -20.20 5.07
C LEU A 113 -27.04 -20.69 6.12
N ALA A 114 -27.48 -20.92 7.36
CA ALA A 114 -26.64 -21.38 8.48
C ALA A 114 -25.33 -20.57 8.64
N ILE A 115 -25.38 -19.26 8.38
CA ILE A 115 -24.22 -18.37 8.49
C ILE A 115 -23.79 -18.29 9.96
N ARG A 116 -22.49 -18.48 10.21
CA ARG A 116 -21.91 -18.31 11.55
C ARG A 116 -22.19 -16.89 12.05
N ARG A 117 -22.81 -16.79 13.22
CA ARG A 117 -23.05 -15.49 13.86
C ARG A 117 -21.74 -14.89 14.34
N ASP A 118 -21.52 -13.63 13.98
CA ASP A 118 -20.46 -12.78 14.50
C ASP A 118 -21.15 -11.59 15.20
N PRO A 119 -21.00 -11.43 16.53
CA PRO A 119 -21.67 -10.35 17.26
C PRO A 119 -21.15 -8.96 16.90
N SER A 120 -20.01 -8.85 16.20
CA SER A 120 -19.43 -7.57 15.78
C SER A 120 -20.07 -6.99 14.52
N ARG A 121 -20.90 -7.76 13.79
CA ARG A 121 -21.45 -7.34 12.48
C ARG A 121 -22.88 -7.82 12.27
N VAL A 122 -23.63 -7.07 11.47
CA VAL A 122 -24.91 -7.56 10.94
C VAL A 122 -24.62 -8.65 9.90
N PRO A 123 -25.12 -9.89 10.09
CA PRO A 123 -24.88 -10.97 9.13
C PRO A 123 -25.38 -10.59 7.74
N LEU A 124 -24.63 -10.97 6.70
CA LEU A 124 -24.99 -10.90 5.28
C LEU A 124 -25.14 -9.49 4.66
N VAL A 125 -25.64 -8.49 5.39
CA VAL A 125 -25.97 -7.14 4.89
C VAL A 125 -25.42 -6.04 5.81
N PRO A 126 -24.10 -5.79 5.78
CA PRO A 126 -23.50 -4.68 6.53
C PRO A 126 -23.79 -3.32 5.90
N VAL A 127 -24.17 -3.28 4.62
CA VAL A 127 -24.46 -2.07 3.85
C VAL A 127 -25.90 -2.11 3.35
N VAL A 128 -26.63 -1.01 3.55
CA VAL A 128 -28.03 -0.88 3.16
C VAL A 128 -28.22 0.31 2.24
N PHE A 129 -29.03 0.12 1.21
CA PHE A 129 -29.52 1.15 0.32
C PHE A 129 -31.03 1.26 0.50
N ASN A 130 -31.52 2.45 0.85
CA ASN A 130 -32.94 2.72 1.02
C ASN A 130 -33.35 3.93 0.18
N ILE A 131 -34.60 3.92 -0.27
CA ILE A 131 -35.24 5.09 -0.87
C ILE A 131 -36.59 5.32 -0.20
N ASP A 132 -36.77 6.51 0.35
CA ASP A 132 -38.01 6.97 0.96
C ASP A 132 -38.47 8.23 0.22
N MET A 133 -39.25 8.02 -0.83
CA MET A 133 -39.93 9.10 -1.54
C MET A 133 -41.14 9.49 -0.69
N GLY A 134 -40.91 10.30 0.34
CA GLY A 134 -41.85 10.53 1.43
C GLY A 134 -43.29 10.82 1.00
N MET A 135 -44.24 10.53 1.90
CA MET A 135 -45.67 10.76 1.67
C MET A 135 -45.98 12.23 1.34
N ASP A 136 -47.00 12.43 0.50
CA ASP A 136 -47.48 13.75 0.09
C ASP A 136 -47.78 14.62 1.32
N ASN A 137 -47.18 15.81 1.41
CA ASN A 137 -47.20 16.72 2.57
C ASN A 137 -48.58 17.33 2.88
N LYS A 138 -49.68 16.71 2.48
CA LYS A 138 -51.04 17.24 2.68
C LYS A 138 -51.66 16.76 3.99
N VAL A 139 -50.85 16.64 5.05
CA VAL A 139 -51.39 16.42 6.39
C VAL A 139 -51.78 17.79 6.94
N ASN A 140 -53.04 18.17 6.79
CA ASN A 140 -53.57 19.41 7.34
C ASN A 140 -54.31 19.13 8.64
N PHE A 141 -53.96 19.85 9.69
CA PHE A 141 -54.69 19.84 10.94
C PHE A 141 -55.54 21.11 11.03
N TYR A 142 -56.87 20.94 11.07
CA TYR A 142 -57.78 22.08 11.09
C TYR A 142 -57.51 22.99 12.29
N GLY A 143 -57.32 24.29 12.04
CA GLY A 143 -57.09 25.29 13.09
C GLY A 143 -55.70 25.25 13.75
N LEU A 144 -54.78 24.41 13.27
CA LEU A 144 -53.42 24.29 13.81
C LEU A 144 -52.38 24.65 12.76
N THR A 145 -51.36 25.40 13.17
CA THR A 145 -50.10 25.50 12.43
C THR A 145 -49.20 24.32 12.83
N HIS A 146 -48.54 23.71 11.85
CA HIS A 146 -47.61 22.62 12.11
C HIS A 146 -46.36 22.81 11.25
N GLU A 147 -45.24 22.35 11.78
CA GLU A 147 -43.95 22.31 11.08
C GLU A 147 -43.40 20.89 11.16
N LYS A 148 -42.89 20.38 10.04
CA LYS A 148 -42.20 19.09 10.01
C LYS A 148 -40.78 19.26 10.53
N ILE A 149 -40.55 18.89 11.78
CA ILE A 149 -39.20 18.81 12.34
C ILE A 149 -38.61 17.44 11.94
N SER A 150 -37.45 17.47 11.29
CA SER A 150 -36.70 16.25 10.98
C SER A 150 -36.14 15.66 12.27
N ASN A 151 -36.56 14.43 12.60
CA ASN A 151 -35.93 13.64 13.66
C ASN A 151 -34.97 12.63 13.00
N PRO A 152 -33.66 12.89 12.96
CA PRO A 152 -32.71 12.01 12.31
C PRO A 152 -32.71 10.65 13.01
N ARG A 153 -33.20 9.61 12.32
CA ARG A 153 -33.16 8.23 12.84
C ARG A 153 -31.71 7.79 12.95
N ALA A 154 -31.31 7.32 14.14
CA ALA A 154 -30.02 6.68 14.32
C ALA A 154 -30.11 5.23 13.79
N PHE A 155 -29.60 4.98 12.58
CA PHE A 155 -29.47 3.62 12.03
C PHE A 155 -28.16 2.99 12.53
N GLU A 156 -28.11 2.66 13.82
CA GLU A 156 -26.86 2.25 14.50
C GLU A 156 -26.45 0.78 14.23
N ALA A 157 -27.29 0.00 13.55
CA ALA A 157 -27.00 -1.41 13.32
C ALA A 157 -26.08 -1.68 12.12
N PHE A 158 -26.01 -0.78 11.14
CA PHE A 158 -25.30 -1.04 9.87
C PHE A 158 -23.94 -0.34 9.81
N GLU A 159 -23.02 -0.87 9.01
CA GLU A 159 -21.74 -0.21 8.75
C GLU A 159 -21.98 1.08 7.94
N ILE A 160 -22.79 0.98 6.88
CA ILE A 160 -23.25 2.09 6.04
C ILE A 160 -24.73 1.91 5.72
N PHE A 161 -25.51 2.98 5.87
CA PHE A 161 -26.90 3.06 5.44
C PHE A 161 -27.07 4.33 4.59
N LEU A 162 -27.21 4.15 3.27
CA LEU A 162 -27.51 5.22 2.34
C LEU A 162 -29.03 5.33 2.18
N ASN A 163 -29.62 6.38 2.71
CA ASN A 163 -31.02 6.71 2.51
C ASN A 163 -31.17 7.81 1.46
N ILE A 164 -32.01 7.59 0.47
CA ILE A 164 -32.37 8.61 -0.53
C ILE A 164 -33.75 9.13 -0.17
N ASN A 165 -33.82 10.42 0.16
CA ASN A 165 -35.03 11.10 0.59
C ASN A 165 -35.34 12.26 -0.37
N GLY A 166 -36.60 12.64 -0.51
CA GLY A 166 -36.99 13.86 -1.19
C GLY A 166 -38.15 13.72 -2.17
N LYS A 167 -38.32 14.75 -3.01
CA LYS A 167 -39.33 14.82 -4.07
C LYS A 167 -38.66 14.80 -5.44
N ALA A 168 -39.47 14.61 -6.49
CA ALA A 168 -39.00 14.31 -7.84
C ALA A 168 -37.84 15.19 -8.36
N ASP A 169 -37.72 16.44 -7.92
CA ASP A 169 -36.72 17.39 -8.41
C ASP A 169 -35.68 17.82 -7.35
N ALA A 170 -35.80 17.31 -6.11
CA ALA A 170 -34.89 17.61 -5.01
C ALA A 170 -34.69 16.35 -4.17
N LEU A 171 -33.57 15.66 -4.41
CA LEU A 171 -33.17 14.47 -3.66
C LEU A 171 -32.03 14.81 -2.71
N THR A 172 -32.08 14.21 -1.52
CA THR A 172 -31.03 14.26 -0.52
C THR A 172 -30.53 12.84 -0.27
N PHE A 173 -29.22 12.66 -0.36
CA PHE A 173 -28.53 11.45 0.05
C PHE A 173 -28.10 11.60 1.50
N GLU A 174 -28.71 10.82 2.37
CA GLU A 174 -28.46 10.78 3.81
C GLU A 174 -27.56 9.56 4.11
N TRP A 175 -26.28 9.82 4.35
CA TRP A 175 -25.27 8.80 4.65
C TRP A 175 -25.15 8.60 6.14
N SER A 176 -25.79 7.54 6.66
CA SER A 176 -25.58 7.11 8.05
C SER A 176 -24.47 6.06 8.09
N TYR A 177 -23.55 6.20 9.05
CA TYR A 177 -22.39 5.33 9.15
C TYR A 177 -21.97 5.09 10.60
N ASN A 178 -21.34 3.93 10.81
CA ASN A 178 -20.74 3.55 12.08
C ASN A 178 -19.43 4.32 12.32
N THR A 179 -19.40 5.19 13.33
CA THR A 179 -18.23 6.03 13.68
C THR A 179 -17.08 5.25 14.29
N GLN A 180 -17.30 4.01 14.72
CA GLN A 180 -16.22 3.11 15.14
C GLN A 180 -15.44 2.55 13.93
N LEU A 181 -16.05 2.54 12.74
CA LEU A 181 -15.45 2.04 11.50
C LEU A 181 -14.97 3.16 10.57
N PHE A 182 -15.70 4.27 10.51
CA PHE A 182 -15.44 5.33 9.54
C PHE A 182 -15.29 6.70 10.20
N GLN A 183 -14.27 7.43 9.76
CA GLN A 183 -14.12 8.85 10.05
C GLN A 183 -15.06 9.68 9.15
N ALA A 184 -15.57 10.80 9.67
CA ALA A 184 -16.44 11.70 8.92
C ALA A 184 -15.81 12.18 7.58
N SER A 185 -14.51 12.47 7.58
CA SER A 185 -13.75 12.87 6.40
C SER A 185 -13.74 11.80 5.30
N THR A 186 -13.78 10.52 5.66
CA THR A 186 -13.86 9.41 4.70
C THR A 186 -15.21 9.40 4.01
N ILE A 187 -16.29 9.54 4.78
CA ILE A 187 -17.66 9.57 4.24
C ILE A 187 -17.88 10.81 3.38
N GLN A 188 -17.40 11.99 3.80
CA GLN A 188 -17.47 13.21 2.99
C GLN A 188 -16.76 13.05 1.63
N ARG A 189 -15.58 12.41 1.62
CA ARG A 189 -14.88 12.09 0.37
C ARG A 189 -15.69 11.12 -0.50
N TRP A 190 -16.24 10.06 0.09
CA TRP A 190 -17.06 9.08 -0.61
C TRP A 190 -18.35 9.66 -1.19
N MET A 191 -18.97 10.62 -0.51
CA MET A 191 -20.12 11.37 -1.03
C MET A 191 -19.76 12.07 -2.34
N GLY A 192 -18.63 12.80 -2.37
CA GLY A 192 -18.15 13.46 -3.59
C GLY A 192 -17.70 12.48 -4.69
N GLU A 193 -17.07 11.36 -4.31
CA GLU A 193 -16.69 10.29 -5.25
C GLU A 193 -17.93 9.60 -5.85
N PHE A 194 -18.99 9.40 -5.07
CA PHE A 194 -20.25 8.84 -5.57
C PHE A 194 -20.96 9.79 -6.52
N GLU A 195 -21.03 11.09 -6.19
CA GLU A 195 -21.57 12.11 -7.10
C GLU A 195 -20.80 12.16 -8.43
N TYR A 196 -19.46 12.11 -8.36
CA TYR A 196 -18.62 12.07 -9.55
C TYR A 196 -18.87 10.80 -10.38
N LEU A 197 -19.00 9.64 -9.72
CA LEU A 197 -19.35 8.38 -10.39
C LEU A 197 -20.69 8.49 -11.10
N LEU A 198 -21.71 9.09 -10.48
CA LEU A 198 -23.01 9.31 -11.13
C LEU A 198 -22.87 10.15 -12.40
N GLN A 199 -22.05 11.20 -12.37
CA GLN A 199 -21.75 12.00 -13.57
C GLN A 199 -20.99 11.21 -14.64
N SER A 200 -20.04 10.35 -14.24
CA SER A 200 -19.32 9.46 -15.15
C SER A 200 -20.26 8.44 -15.80
N ILE A 201 -21.17 7.84 -15.03
CA ILE A 201 -22.21 6.94 -15.54
C ILE A 201 -23.11 7.65 -16.57
N ILE A 202 -23.59 8.87 -16.27
CA ILE A 202 -24.45 9.63 -17.17
C ILE A 202 -23.75 9.92 -18.51
N SER A 203 -22.48 10.32 -18.46
CA SER A 203 -21.72 10.74 -19.64
C SER A 203 -21.19 9.56 -20.47
N GLN A 204 -20.93 8.40 -19.86
CA GLN A 204 -20.24 7.28 -20.49
C GLN A 204 -20.93 5.92 -20.22
N SER A 205 -22.27 5.90 -20.18
CA SER A 205 -23.06 4.72 -19.80
C SER A 205 -22.80 3.43 -20.61
N THR A 206 -22.27 3.54 -21.84
CA THR A 206 -21.92 2.42 -22.72
C THR A 206 -20.45 2.00 -22.62
N ALA A 207 -19.60 2.76 -21.93
CA ALA A 207 -18.21 2.41 -21.71
C ALA A 207 -18.08 1.24 -20.71
N PRO A 208 -17.01 0.43 -20.80
CA PRO A 208 -16.70 -0.58 -19.81
C PRO A 208 -16.63 0.01 -18.40
N ILE A 209 -17.20 -0.69 -17.42
CA ILE A 209 -17.23 -0.27 -16.01
C ILE A 209 -15.84 0.09 -15.48
N LYS A 210 -14.78 -0.63 -15.88
CA LYS A 210 -13.40 -0.32 -15.48
C LYS A 210 -12.95 1.10 -15.84
N GLN A 211 -13.50 1.69 -16.89
CA GLN A 211 -13.19 3.05 -17.35
C GLN A 211 -13.95 4.14 -16.58
N LEU A 212 -15.04 3.79 -15.90
CA LEU A 212 -15.78 4.71 -15.04
C LEU A 212 -14.95 5.03 -13.79
N SER A 213 -14.64 6.31 -13.61
CA SER A 213 -13.76 6.78 -12.54
C SER A 213 -14.58 7.27 -11.34
N LEU A 214 -14.07 7.04 -10.13
CA LEU A 214 -14.61 7.60 -8.89
C LEU A 214 -14.18 9.06 -8.67
N THR A 215 -13.18 9.53 -9.39
CA THR A 215 -12.63 10.87 -9.19
C THR A 215 -12.08 11.48 -10.48
N ASN A 216 -11.85 12.78 -10.45
CA ASN A 216 -11.16 13.45 -11.54
C ASN A 216 -9.68 13.04 -11.56
N ILE A 217 -9.29 12.25 -12.55
CA ILE A 217 -7.93 11.74 -12.72
C ILE A 217 -6.89 12.88 -12.72
N ARG A 218 -7.19 14.05 -13.29
CA ARG A 218 -6.26 15.19 -13.27
C ARG A 218 -6.01 15.71 -11.86
N LYS A 219 -7.05 15.76 -11.02
CA LYS A 219 -6.92 16.17 -9.61
C LYS A 219 -6.10 15.15 -8.82
N LEU A 220 -6.28 13.87 -9.10
CA LEU A 220 -5.50 12.79 -8.48
C LEU A 220 -4.02 12.86 -8.90
N LEU A 221 -3.73 13.03 -10.18
CA LEU A 221 -2.36 13.19 -10.69
C LEU A 221 -1.67 14.42 -10.07
N ALA A 222 -2.35 15.57 -10.00
CA ALA A 222 -1.80 16.75 -9.35
C ALA A 222 -1.50 16.53 -7.85
N ALA A 223 -2.31 15.72 -7.15
CA ALA A 223 -2.02 15.34 -5.77
C ALA A 223 -0.79 14.42 -5.68
N TYR A 224 -0.63 13.47 -6.60
CA TYR A 224 0.56 12.63 -6.68
C TYR A 224 1.82 13.41 -7.03
N ASP A 225 1.75 14.33 -7.98
CA ASP A 225 2.87 15.20 -8.36
C ASP A 225 3.36 15.99 -7.15
N LYS A 226 2.43 16.53 -6.35
CA LYS A 226 2.76 17.23 -5.11
C LYS A 226 3.40 16.32 -4.06
N LEU A 227 2.91 15.08 -3.91
CA LEU A 227 3.48 14.11 -2.97
C LEU A 227 4.87 13.63 -3.39
N ASN A 228 5.11 13.51 -4.70
CA ASN A 228 6.36 13.04 -5.29
C ASN A 228 7.36 14.15 -5.61
N ALA A 229 7.04 15.41 -5.28
CA ALA A 229 7.94 16.56 -5.44
C ALA A 229 9.06 16.55 -4.39
N THR A 230 9.86 15.47 -4.38
CA THR A 230 10.94 15.20 -3.42
C THR A 230 12.33 15.32 -4.05
N GLU A 231 12.43 15.91 -5.23
CA GLU A 231 13.71 16.09 -5.93
C GLU A 231 14.62 17.01 -5.11
N GLN A 232 15.84 16.53 -4.84
CA GLN A 232 16.87 17.25 -4.12
C GLN A 232 18.24 16.94 -4.76
N PRO A 233 19.15 17.92 -4.87
CA PRO A 233 20.50 17.66 -5.33
C PRO A 233 21.24 16.78 -4.31
N TYR A 234 21.97 15.78 -4.81
CA TYR A 234 22.89 14.97 -4.03
C TYR A 234 24.13 14.64 -4.87
N PRO A 235 25.24 14.17 -4.28
CA PRO A 235 26.47 13.80 -5.00
C PRO A 235 26.33 12.53 -5.88
N LYS A 236 25.45 12.57 -6.88
CA LYS A 236 25.04 11.42 -7.70
C LYS A 236 26.21 10.75 -8.43
N ASP A 237 27.17 11.53 -8.89
CA ASP A 237 28.30 11.02 -9.68
C ASP A 237 29.50 10.61 -8.83
N THR A 238 29.43 10.76 -7.51
CA THR A 238 30.50 10.43 -6.58
C THR A 238 30.19 9.12 -5.85
N PRO A 239 30.95 8.03 -6.09
CA PRO A 239 30.78 6.80 -5.35
C PRO A 239 31.01 6.98 -3.84
N LEU A 240 30.29 6.18 -3.04
CA LEU A 240 30.32 6.29 -1.57
C LEU A 240 31.73 6.26 -0.97
N HIS A 241 32.62 5.39 -1.45
CA HIS A 241 33.98 5.29 -0.89
C HIS A 241 34.78 6.59 -1.09
N GLN A 242 34.53 7.35 -2.17
CA GLN A 242 35.19 8.65 -2.39
C GLN A 242 34.67 9.72 -1.44
N LEU A 243 33.37 9.72 -1.14
CA LEU A 243 32.79 10.61 -0.12
C LEU A 243 33.42 10.32 1.26
N ILE A 244 33.64 9.04 1.59
CA ILE A 244 34.33 8.64 2.82
C ILE A 244 35.80 9.09 2.80
N SER A 245 36.53 8.92 1.70
CA SER A 245 37.91 9.42 1.54
C SER A 245 38.02 10.94 1.70
N GLN A 246 37.03 11.69 1.23
CA GLN A 246 36.96 13.15 1.42
C GLN A 246 36.81 13.52 2.91
N GLN A 247 35.93 12.82 3.65
CA GLN A 247 35.81 13.02 5.09
C GLN A 247 37.10 12.62 5.82
N ALA A 248 37.75 11.53 5.39
CA ALA A 248 38.99 11.10 6.01
C ALA A 248 40.14 12.11 5.83
N SER A 249 40.16 12.80 4.69
CA SER A 249 41.12 13.89 4.44
C SER A 249 40.81 15.14 5.27
N ARG A 250 39.53 15.41 5.55
CA ARG A 250 39.08 16.58 6.33
C ARG A 250 39.29 16.40 7.83
N PHE A 251 39.11 15.18 8.35
CA PHE A 251 39.14 14.90 9.80
C PHE A 251 40.08 13.73 10.18
N PRO A 252 41.34 13.72 9.74
CA PRO A 252 42.20 12.53 9.80
C PRO A 252 42.36 11.94 11.20
N GLY A 253 42.53 12.78 12.24
CA GLY A 253 42.72 12.35 13.62
C GLY A 253 41.44 12.11 14.42
N GLN A 254 40.25 12.34 13.86
CA GLN A 254 39.00 12.12 14.59
C GLN A 254 38.60 10.64 14.58
N ALA A 255 37.95 10.22 15.66
CA ALA A 255 37.38 8.88 15.79
C ALA A 255 36.25 8.67 14.77
N VAL A 256 36.24 7.54 14.07
CA VAL A 256 35.13 7.18 13.14
C VAL A 256 34.46 5.86 13.50
N VAL A 257 35.21 4.91 14.06
CA VAL A 257 34.66 3.61 14.49
C VAL A 257 35.16 3.30 15.89
N THR A 258 34.23 2.97 16.79
CA THR A 258 34.51 2.46 18.14
C THR A 258 33.86 1.10 18.31
N TYR A 259 34.60 0.15 18.87
CA TYR A 259 34.10 -1.19 19.15
C TYR A 259 34.82 -1.76 20.37
N LYS A 260 34.11 -1.94 21.49
CA LYS A 260 34.72 -2.31 22.78
C LYS A 260 35.86 -1.34 23.12
N ASN A 261 37.09 -1.85 23.24
CA ASN A 261 38.30 -1.07 23.54
C ASN A 261 39.08 -0.68 22.26
N GLU A 262 38.62 -1.08 21.08
CA GLU A 262 39.23 -0.72 19.80
C GLU A 262 38.61 0.57 19.27
N LYS A 263 39.46 1.40 18.66
CA LYS A 263 39.08 2.67 18.04
C LYS A 263 39.88 2.85 16.76
N LEU A 264 39.21 3.25 15.68
CA LEU A 264 39.86 3.72 14.47
C LEU A 264 39.55 5.19 14.27
N THR A 265 40.58 5.95 13.94
CA THR A 265 40.45 7.28 13.37
C THR A 265 40.09 7.20 11.88
N TYR A 266 39.62 8.31 11.33
CA TYR A 266 39.35 8.43 9.90
C TYR A 266 40.57 8.08 9.03
N GLN A 267 41.76 8.57 9.40
CA GLN A 267 42.99 8.25 8.67
C GLN A 267 43.33 6.76 8.76
N GLU A 268 43.26 6.16 9.95
CA GLU A 268 43.55 4.73 10.12
C GLU A 268 42.57 3.83 9.35
N LEU A 269 41.29 4.21 9.31
CA LEU A 269 40.28 3.50 8.52
C LEU A 269 40.59 3.58 7.02
N GLU A 270 40.92 4.76 6.51
CA GLU A 270 41.23 4.99 5.10
C GLU A 270 42.49 4.23 4.66
N GLU A 271 43.58 4.33 5.43
CA GLU A 271 44.83 3.61 5.17
C GLU A 271 44.62 2.09 5.21
N ALA A 272 43.90 1.58 6.22
CA ALA A 272 43.60 0.16 6.33
C ALA A 272 42.74 -0.34 5.16
N ALA A 273 41.73 0.43 4.73
CA ALA A 273 40.89 0.07 3.60
C ALA A 273 41.68 0.07 2.28
N ASN A 274 42.60 1.02 2.07
CA ASN A 274 43.47 1.06 0.89
C ASN A 274 44.42 -0.14 0.81
N GLN A 275 44.97 -0.56 1.96
CA GLN A 275 45.83 -1.72 2.07
C GLN A 275 45.07 -3.04 1.85
N LEU A 276 43.91 -3.19 2.50
CA LEU A 276 43.05 -4.36 2.34
C LEU A 276 42.53 -4.48 0.90
N ALA A 277 42.22 -3.37 0.24
CA ALA A 277 41.78 -3.39 -1.14
C ALA A 277 42.88 -3.88 -2.10
N ARG A 278 44.16 -3.56 -1.84
CA ARG A 278 45.30 -4.13 -2.59
C ARG A 278 45.48 -5.63 -2.33
N LEU A 279 45.32 -6.05 -1.07
CA LEU A 279 45.32 -7.47 -0.73
C LEU A 279 44.20 -8.22 -1.47
N LEU A 280 43.00 -7.65 -1.55
CA LEU A 280 41.89 -8.21 -2.34
C LEU A 280 42.24 -8.29 -3.84
N GLN A 281 42.88 -7.26 -4.40
CA GLN A 281 43.34 -7.27 -5.79
C GLN A 281 44.39 -8.35 -6.06
N GLU A 282 45.36 -8.53 -5.15
CA GLU A 282 46.36 -9.61 -5.21
C GLU A 282 45.68 -10.99 -5.07
N ALA A 283 44.63 -11.08 -4.26
CA ALA A 283 43.82 -12.28 -4.13
C ALA A 283 42.93 -12.57 -5.36
N GLY A 284 42.91 -11.68 -6.36
CA GLY A 284 42.25 -11.88 -7.64
C GLY A 284 40.93 -11.12 -7.83
N VAL A 285 40.51 -10.28 -6.87
CA VAL A 285 39.32 -9.44 -7.00
C VAL A 285 39.53 -8.38 -8.09
N ARG A 286 38.54 -8.20 -8.96
CA ARG A 286 38.53 -7.23 -10.06
C ARG A 286 37.29 -6.32 -9.98
N PRO A 287 37.31 -5.14 -10.63
CA PRO A 287 36.13 -4.30 -10.72
C PRO A 287 34.95 -5.07 -11.34
N GLY A 288 33.77 -4.94 -10.74
CA GLY A 288 32.55 -5.66 -11.15
C GLY A 288 32.39 -7.06 -10.55
N ASP A 289 33.40 -7.59 -9.85
CA ASP A 289 33.24 -8.83 -9.08
C ASP A 289 32.32 -8.62 -7.86
N THR A 290 31.89 -9.72 -7.24
CA THR A 290 31.24 -9.72 -5.93
C THR A 290 32.12 -10.44 -4.91
N VAL A 291 32.34 -9.81 -3.75
CA VAL A 291 33.09 -10.38 -2.63
C VAL A 291 32.13 -10.74 -1.51
N GLY A 292 32.10 -12.00 -1.11
CA GLY A 292 31.30 -12.45 0.04
C GLY A 292 31.94 -11.99 1.35
N LEU A 293 31.15 -11.45 2.27
CA LEU A 293 31.60 -11.03 3.60
C LEU A 293 30.81 -11.79 4.66
N LEU A 294 31.48 -12.73 5.34
CA LEU A 294 30.93 -13.54 6.42
C LEU A 294 31.73 -13.23 7.70
N LEU A 295 31.41 -12.09 8.31
CA LEU A 295 32.27 -11.44 9.30
C LEU A 295 31.53 -11.18 10.61
N ASP A 296 32.27 -11.26 11.72
CA ASP A 296 31.85 -10.74 13.01
C ASP A 296 31.87 -9.20 13.04
N ARG A 297 31.05 -8.60 13.91
CA ARG A 297 31.08 -7.16 14.16
C ARG A 297 32.43 -6.76 14.75
N SER A 298 33.18 -5.95 14.02
CA SER A 298 34.48 -5.43 14.42
C SER A 298 34.84 -4.20 13.57
N PRO A 299 35.85 -3.40 13.95
CA PRO A 299 36.33 -2.31 13.08
C PRO A 299 36.82 -2.82 11.72
N LYS A 300 37.29 -4.07 11.65
CA LYS A 300 37.74 -4.74 10.42
C LYS A 300 36.62 -4.88 9.40
N LEU A 301 35.37 -5.11 9.85
CA LEU A 301 34.20 -5.16 8.98
C LEU A 301 34.04 -3.84 8.21
N VAL A 302 34.11 -2.69 8.90
CA VAL A 302 33.95 -1.37 8.27
C VAL A 302 35.07 -1.12 7.26
N ALA A 303 36.31 -1.45 7.61
CA ALA A 303 37.45 -1.33 6.70
C ALA A 303 37.32 -2.25 5.49
N LEU A 304 36.82 -3.49 5.65
CA LEU A 304 36.62 -4.45 4.56
C LEU A 304 35.49 -4.03 3.61
N LEU A 305 34.39 -3.48 4.11
CA LEU A 305 33.34 -2.89 3.27
C LEU A 305 33.92 -1.80 2.38
N LEU A 306 34.66 -0.87 2.98
CA LEU A 306 35.31 0.22 2.25
C LEU A 306 36.36 -0.31 1.26
N ALA A 307 37.13 -1.33 1.66
CA ALA A 307 38.13 -1.96 0.81
C ALA A 307 37.50 -2.60 -0.44
N VAL A 308 36.42 -3.37 -0.28
CA VAL A 308 35.69 -3.97 -1.42
C VAL A 308 35.22 -2.88 -2.38
N MET A 309 34.59 -1.81 -1.87
CA MET A 309 34.16 -0.67 -2.71
C MET A 309 35.34 -0.03 -3.47
N LYS A 310 36.49 0.15 -2.83
CA LYS A 310 37.71 0.72 -3.45
C LYS A 310 38.31 -0.17 -4.54
N THR A 311 38.01 -1.47 -4.57
CA THR A 311 38.38 -2.35 -5.70
C THR A 311 37.43 -2.26 -6.90
N GLY A 312 36.33 -1.50 -6.78
CA GLY A 312 35.25 -1.46 -7.77
C GLY A 312 34.37 -2.71 -7.79
N ALA A 313 34.51 -3.59 -6.79
CA ALA A 313 33.67 -4.76 -6.59
C ALA A 313 32.49 -4.43 -5.65
N ALA A 314 31.45 -5.24 -5.72
CA ALA A 314 30.34 -5.20 -4.78
C ALA A 314 30.60 -6.14 -3.60
N TYR A 315 30.12 -5.81 -2.41
CA TYR A 315 30.10 -6.78 -1.30
C TYR A 315 28.75 -7.50 -1.21
N LEU A 316 28.80 -8.78 -0.83
CA LEU A 316 27.64 -9.58 -0.46
C LEU A 316 27.76 -9.92 1.03
N PRO A 317 27.02 -9.24 1.93
CA PRO A 317 27.01 -9.60 3.34
C PRO A 317 26.29 -10.93 3.55
N ILE A 318 26.85 -11.81 4.37
CA ILE A 318 26.35 -13.15 4.62
C ILE A 318 26.20 -13.36 6.12
N ASP A 319 24.99 -13.71 6.56
CA ASP A 319 24.71 -14.02 7.95
C ASP A 319 25.30 -15.41 8.30
N PRO A 320 26.23 -15.51 9.27
CA PRO A 320 26.80 -16.78 9.69
C PRO A 320 25.79 -17.72 10.37
N THR A 321 24.57 -17.27 10.67
CA THR A 321 23.49 -18.11 11.20
C THR A 321 22.74 -18.88 10.11
N TYR A 322 22.94 -18.53 8.84
CA TYR A 322 22.28 -19.23 7.73
C TYR A 322 22.83 -20.66 7.56
N PRO A 323 21.99 -21.61 7.12
CA PRO A 323 22.44 -22.95 6.74
C PRO A 323 23.49 -22.89 5.62
N GLY A 324 24.48 -23.79 5.65
CA GLY A 324 25.58 -23.83 4.67
C GLY A 324 25.09 -23.91 3.21
N ASP A 325 24.06 -24.71 2.94
CA ASP A 325 23.46 -24.82 1.60
C ASP A 325 22.90 -23.48 1.10
N ARG A 326 22.30 -22.69 1.99
CA ARG A 326 21.78 -21.36 1.66
C ARG A 326 22.93 -20.40 1.34
N ILE A 327 24.02 -20.46 2.11
CA ILE A 327 25.21 -19.64 1.87
C ILE A 327 25.84 -20.01 0.52
N ASN A 328 26.07 -21.30 0.26
CA ASN A 328 26.62 -21.77 -1.01
C ASN A 328 25.73 -21.40 -2.21
N TYR A 329 24.40 -21.50 -2.06
CA TYR A 329 23.47 -21.01 -3.07
C TYR A 329 23.66 -19.51 -3.35
N MET A 330 23.74 -18.66 -2.32
CA MET A 330 23.96 -17.22 -2.49
C MET A 330 25.30 -16.94 -3.19
N LEU A 331 26.36 -17.62 -2.78
CA LEU A 331 27.69 -17.49 -3.40
C LEU A 331 27.68 -17.89 -4.87
N GLN A 332 27.01 -19.00 -5.21
CA GLN A 332 26.90 -19.49 -6.59
C GLN A 332 26.06 -18.55 -7.47
N ASP A 333 24.90 -18.12 -6.98
CA ASP A 333 23.98 -17.22 -7.70
C ASP A 333 24.63 -15.85 -7.97
N ALA A 334 25.35 -15.31 -6.98
CA ALA A 334 26.13 -14.07 -7.13
C ALA A 334 27.52 -14.28 -7.78
N ARG A 335 27.87 -15.51 -8.18
CA ARG A 335 29.17 -15.87 -8.80
C ARG A 335 30.39 -15.40 -8.01
N VAL A 336 30.30 -15.48 -6.69
CA VAL A 336 31.36 -15.05 -5.76
C VAL A 336 32.55 -16.00 -5.85
N LYS A 337 33.74 -15.45 -6.13
CA LYS A 337 35.00 -16.21 -6.19
C LYS A 337 35.85 -16.07 -4.93
N THR A 338 35.66 -15.00 -4.17
CA THR A 338 36.42 -14.69 -2.97
C THR A 338 35.47 -14.36 -1.83
N VAL A 339 35.67 -15.01 -0.69
CA VAL A 339 34.91 -14.76 0.54
C VAL A 339 35.89 -14.37 1.65
N VAL A 340 35.62 -13.24 2.30
CA VAL A 340 36.33 -12.86 3.53
C VAL A 340 35.53 -13.35 4.72
N VAL A 341 36.15 -14.16 5.57
CA VAL A 341 35.53 -14.80 6.72
C VAL A 341 36.24 -14.39 8.01
N SER A 342 35.50 -14.21 9.10
CA SER A 342 36.14 -14.13 10.43
C SER A 342 36.71 -15.49 10.81
N HIS A 343 37.80 -15.50 11.58
CA HIS A 343 38.44 -16.72 12.08
C HIS A 343 37.44 -17.69 12.74
N THR A 344 36.43 -17.16 13.45
CA THR A 344 35.32 -17.90 14.06
C THR A 344 34.60 -18.86 13.10
N TYR A 345 34.53 -18.51 11.80
CA TYR A 345 33.75 -19.22 10.79
C TYR A 345 34.60 -19.89 9.71
N GLN A 346 35.94 -19.80 9.79
CA GLN A 346 36.87 -20.26 8.76
C GLN A 346 36.65 -21.72 8.34
N THR A 347 36.35 -22.60 9.31
CA THR A 347 36.15 -24.04 9.10
C THR A 347 34.69 -24.46 9.28
N LYS A 348 33.77 -23.51 9.49
CA LYS A 348 32.36 -23.80 9.78
C LYS A 348 31.59 -24.28 8.55
N PHE A 349 31.99 -23.82 7.36
CA PHE A 349 31.29 -24.07 6.11
C PHE A 349 32.28 -24.58 5.05
N ASP A 350 31.85 -25.55 4.25
CA ASP A 350 32.55 -25.96 3.04
C ASP A 350 32.15 -25.03 1.89
N LEU A 351 32.87 -23.92 1.73
CA LEU A 351 32.57 -22.87 0.76
C LEU A 351 33.27 -23.13 -0.56
N GLN A 352 32.54 -23.07 -1.67
CA GLN A 352 33.08 -23.21 -3.03
C GLN A 352 33.72 -21.91 -3.55
N ALA A 353 34.55 -21.26 -2.73
CA ALA A 353 35.21 -19.99 -3.06
C ALA A 353 36.57 -19.88 -2.35
N ARG A 354 37.44 -18.99 -2.83
CA ARG A 354 38.70 -18.66 -2.14
C ARG A 354 38.39 -17.97 -0.82
N ILE A 355 38.82 -18.56 0.28
CA ILE A 355 38.65 -18.01 1.62
C ILE A 355 39.83 -17.12 1.99
N LEU A 356 39.55 -15.90 2.45
CA LEU A 356 40.50 -15.02 3.13
C LEU A 356 40.05 -14.83 4.57
N VAL A 357 40.93 -15.07 5.54
CA VAL A 357 40.61 -14.84 6.96
C VAL A 357 40.79 -13.35 7.25
N ALA A 358 39.78 -12.71 7.83
CA ALA A 358 39.74 -11.27 8.08
C ALA A 358 40.87 -10.81 9.01
N GLU A 359 41.20 -11.60 10.03
CA GLU A 359 42.27 -11.33 11.00
C GLU A 359 43.67 -11.45 10.38
N ASP A 360 43.89 -12.44 9.51
CA ASP A 360 45.14 -12.60 8.77
C ASP A 360 45.29 -11.48 7.74
N ALA A 361 44.23 -11.18 6.99
CA ALA A 361 44.19 -10.06 6.05
C ALA A 361 44.45 -8.74 6.78
N TRP A 362 43.90 -8.55 7.98
CA TRP A 362 44.19 -7.40 8.81
C TRP A 362 45.68 -7.34 9.13
N THR A 363 46.30 -8.39 9.65
CA THR A 363 47.73 -8.40 9.99
C THR A 363 48.62 -8.15 8.76
N ASN A 364 48.34 -8.84 7.65
CA ASN A 364 49.16 -8.81 6.44
C ASN A 364 48.99 -7.53 5.60
N ARG A 365 47.94 -6.71 5.86
CA ARG A 365 47.70 -5.46 5.13
C ARG A 365 48.88 -4.49 5.17
N THR A 366 49.70 -4.55 6.22
CA THR A 366 50.85 -3.66 6.42
C THR A 366 51.94 -3.82 5.37
N ALA A 367 51.96 -4.94 4.64
CA ALA A 367 52.85 -5.16 3.50
C ALA A 367 52.46 -4.32 2.26
N PHE A 368 51.27 -3.71 2.23
CA PHE A 368 50.77 -2.93 1.11
C PHE A 368 50.85 -1.43 1.37
N ALA A 369 50.90 -0.68 0.26
CA ALA A 369 50.86 0.77 0.21
C ALA A 369 49.56 1.34 0.83
N LYS A 370 49.68 2.45 1.56
CA LYS A 370 48.58 3.12 2.28
C LYS A 370 47.79 4.09 1.41
N GLU A 371 48.38 4.51 0.30
CA GLU A 371 47.82 5.47 -0.63
C GLU A 371 46.57 4.92 -1.33
N ASN A 372 45.72 5.81 -1.83
CA ASN A 372 44.53 5.41 -2.58
C ASN A 372 44.87 4.51 -3.77
N ILE A 373 43.96 3.61 -4.10
CA ILE A 373 44.08 2.80 -5.33
C ILE A 373 43.83 3.73 -6.52
N PRO A 374 44.72 3.75 -7.54
CA PRO A 374 44.52 4.53 -8.76
C PRO A 374 43.50 3.85 -9.68
N LEU A 375 42.27 3.64 -9.19
CA LEU A 375 41.17 3.03 -9.91
C LEU A 375 39.99 4.00 -9.95
N SER A 376 39.44 4.23 -11.14
CA SER A 376 38.19 4.97 -11.30
C SER A 376 37.01 4.02 -11.14
N VAL A 377 36.16 4.30 -10.15
CA VAL A 377 34.91 3.58 -9.88
C VAL A 377 33.77 4.52 -10.25
N SER A 378 32.81 4.03 -11.03
CA SER A 378 31.62 4.80 -11.43
C SER A 378 30.52 4.69 -10.38
N SER A 379 29.74 5.76 -10.19
CA SER A 379 28.58 5.72 -9.28
C SER A 379 27.48 4.76 -9.75
N ASP A 380 27.49 4.37 -11.03
CA ASP A 380 26.59 3.36 -11.59
C ASP A 380 27.03 1.93 -11.23
N GLN A 381 28.25 1.70 -10.74
CA GLN A 381 28.66 0.35 -10.34
C GLN A 381 27.93 -0.13 -9.08
N CYS A 382 27.75 -1.44 -9.01
CA CYS A 382 27.13 -2.10 -7.86
C CYS A 382 28.02 -1.94 -6.62
N VAL A 383 27.45 -1.44 -5.52
CA VAL A 383 28.13 -1.30 -4.23
C VAL A 383 27.94 -2.55 -3.37
N TYR A 384 26.74 -3.13 -3.40
CA TYR A 384 26.42 -4.37 -2.69
C TYR A 384 25.28 -5.15 -3.33
N LEU A 385 25.18 -6.43 -2.97
CA LEU A 385 24.02 -7.28 -3.24
C LEU A 385 23.38 -7.70 -1.92
N LEU A 386 22.09 -7.43 -1.73
CA LEU A 386 21.32 -7.94 -0.58
C LEU A 386 20.32 -9.01 -1.02
N TYR A 387 20.34 -10.16 -0.35
CA TYR A 387 19.41 -11.25 -0.65
C TYR A 387 18.10 -11.09 0.12
N THR A 388 16.99 -11.23 -0.58
CA THR A 388 15.65 -11.27 0.03
C THR A 388 15.07 -12.67 -0.09
N SER A 389 14.12 -13.02 0.79
CA SER A 389 13.53 -14.37 0.84
C SER A 389 12.84 -14.82 -0.47
N GLY A 390 12.53 -13.88 -1.37
CA GLY A 390 11.95 -14.15 -2.67
C GLY A 390 10.52 -14.70 -2.56
N SER A 391 9.55 -14.11 -3.26
CA SER A 391 8.16 -14.62 -3.29
C SER A 391 8.04 -16.05 -3.82
N THR A 392 9.06 -16.52 -4.55
CA THR A 392 9.16 -17.87 -5.14
C THR A 392 9.88 -18.87 -4.23
N GLY A 393 10.22 -18.51 -2.98
CA GLY A 393 10.91 -19.35 -2.00
C GLY A 393 12.43 -19.51 -2.21
N LYS A 394 12.95 -19.16 -3.39
CA LYS A 394 14.40 -19.05 -3.65
C LYS A 394 14.89 -17.63 -3.39
N PRO A 395 15.93 -17.45 -2.57
CA PRO A 395 16.50 -16.13 -2.33
C PRO A 395 16.96 -15.45 -3.63
N LYS A 396 16.77 -14.13 -3.73
CA LYS A 396 17.19 -13.32 -4.89
C LYS A 396 18.08 -12.17 -4.44
N GLY A 397 19.25 -12.04 -5.07
CA GLY A 397 20.17 -10.92 -4.86
C GLY A 397 19.66 -9.65 -5.53
N VAL A 398 19.49 -8.59 -4.74
CA VAL A 398 19.12 -7.25 -5.22
C VAL A 398 20.40 -6.42 -5.33
N PRO A 399 20.88 -6.11 -6.54
CA PRO A 399 22.05 -5.25 -6.70
C PRO A 399 21.66 -3.80 -6.40
N VAL A 400 22.43 -3.15 -5.53
CA VAL A 400 22.31 -1.71 -5.25
C VAL A 400 23.55 -1.03 -5.78
N ARG A 401 23.35 0.06 -6.52
CA ARG A 401 24.42 0.87 -7.11
C ARG A 401 24.85 1.99 -6.16
N HIS A 402 26.06 2.51 -6.34
CA HIS A 402 26.55 3.58 -5.48
C HIS A 402 25.62 4.81 -5.46
N TYR A 403 25.11 5.26 -6.61
CA TYR A 403 24.21 6.42 -6.64
C TYR A 403 22.90 6.19 -5.85
N ASN A 404 22.35 4.96 -5.84
CA ASN A 404 21.18 4.62 -5.03
C ASN A 404 21.47 4.79 -3.54
N LEU A 405 22.62 4.26 -3.10
CA LEU A 405 23.03 4.30 -1.70
C LEU A 405 23.36 5.74 -1.25
N VAL A 406 24.04 6.51 -2.09
CA VAL A 406 24.34 7.92 -1.80
C VAL A 406 23.05 8.74 -1.72
N ASN A 407 22.10 8.55 -2.64
CA ASN A 407 20.80 9.21 -2.56
C ASN A 407 20.08 8.91 -1.23
N PHE A 408 20.04 7.64 -0.84
CA PHE A 408 19.44 7.23 0.44
C PHE A 408 20.14 7.88 1.64
N LEU A 409 21.48 7.82 1.69
CA LEU A 409 22.26 8.38 2.80
C LEU A 409 22.13 9.91 2.86
N SER A 410 22.14 10.62 1.73
CA SER A 410 21.92 12.07 1.68
C SER A 410 20.51 12.46 2.13
N SER A 411 19.49 11.72 1.70
CA SER A 411 18.11 11.93 2.16
C SER A 411 17.99 11.69 3.68
N MET A 412 18.55 10.60 4.19
CA MET A 412 18.55 10.29 5.62
C MET A 412 19.29 11.33 6.45
N GLN A 413 20.47 11.76 5.99
CA GLN A 413 21.24 12.83 6.64
C GLN A 413 20.42 14.11 6.75
N SER A 414 19.78 14.53 5.65
CA SER A 414 18.98 15.76 5.61
C SER A 414 17.72 15.65 6.48
N SER A 415 16.97 14.54 6.38
CA SER A 415 15.71 14.37 7.12
C SER A 415 15.91 14.21 8.63
N LEU A 416 17.01 13.60 9.07
CA LEU A 416 17.34 13.46 10.48
C LEU A 416 18.15 14.64 11.04
N GLY A 417 18.69 15.49 10.17
CA GLY A 417 19.56 16.60 10.57
C GLY A 417 20.88 16.14 11.17
N LEU A 418 21.46 15.04 10.66
CA LEU A 418 22.70 14.48 11.21
C LEU A 418 23.87 15.46 11.04
N ALA A 419 24.53 15.75 12.14
CA ALA A 419 25.67 16.65 12.26
C ALA A 419 26.98 15.88 12.57
N GLU A 420 28.11 16.58 12.43
CA GLU A 420 29.45 16.02 12.66
C GLU A 420 29.67 15.55 14.11
N THR A 421 28.87 16.03 15.06
CA THR A 421 28.93 15.66 16.48
C THR A 421 28.11 14.42 16.83
N ASP A 422 27.28 13.92 15.90
CA ASP A 422 26.38 12.82 16.18
C ASP A 422 27.10 11.48 16.18
N THR A 423 26.57 10.54 16.97
CA THR A 423 27.09 9.18 17.08
C THR A 423 25.99 8.18 16.75
N LEU A 424 26.24 7.29 15.80
CA LEU A 424 25.31 6.25 15.39
C LEU A 424 25.71 4.90 16.01
N LEU A 425 24.79 4.29 16.76
CA LEU A 425 24.96 2.92 17.26
C LEU A 425 24.45 1.91 16.22
N ALA A 426 25.37 1.17 15.60
CA ALA A 426 25.03 0.14 14.62
C ALA A 426 24.53 -1.16 15.31
N VAL A 427 23.20 -1.29 15.43
CA VAL A 427 22.55 -2.47 16.06
C VAL A 427 22.04 -3.50 15.05
N THR A 428 21.69 -3.08 13.83
CA THR A 428 21.16 -3.96 12.79
C THR A 428 22.28 -4.78 12.14
N THR A 429 21.98 -6.02 11.75
CA THR A 429 22.92 -6.80 10.94
C THR A 429 23.14 -6.14 9.57
N ILE A 430 24.29 -6.41 8.96
CA ILE A 430 24.61 -5.94 7.60
C ILE A 430 24.04 -6.85 6.51
N SER A 431 23.68 -8.09 6.87
CA SER A 431 23.17 -9.15 5.99
C SER A 431 21.65 -9.19 5.91
#